data_AF-A0A6B9G9K6-F1
#
_entry.id   AF-A0A6B9G9K6-F1
#
_cell.length_a   1.000
_cell.length_b   1.000
_cell.length_c   1.000
_cell.angle_alpha   90.00
_cell.angle_beta   90.00
_cell.angle_gamma   90.00
#
_symmetry.space_group_name_H-M   'P 1'
#
loop_
_entity.id
_entity.type
_entity.pdbx_description
1 polymer ?
#
loop_
_entity_poly.entity_id
_entity_poly.type
_entity_poly.pdbx_seq_one_letter_code
_entity_poly.pdbx_strand_id
1 'polypeptide(L)'
;MFKWPWHAQVESSVAALPWQQALAQPIFSLLEEDEHQALIALAQRFLQQKKMTPLQGLQLDELRTARLALLFCLPVLKLGLEWLDGFHEILIYPEPFNVNDHWQDESGLVHQAAAVHAGQSWTQGPVVLNALDIQDSFDLSGYNLVIHEVAHKLDARGSGYTSGIPAIALRDVATWEKDLLHAMEQIESEVDLVGEQAATIDPYAASDAAECFAVLSEYFFSAPDLLANRFPAMYHHLQQFYHQDPLARLNPAPPESA
;
A
#
# COMPACT_ATOMS: atom_id res chain seq x y z
N MET A 1 12.67 -34.71 -12.15
CA MET A 1 11.95 -33.55 -11.58
C MET A 1 10.77 -33.29 -12.51
N PHE A 2 9.58 -33.82 -12.18
CA PHE A 2 8.40 -33.70 -13.04
C PHE A 2 7.80 -32.31 -12.84
N LYS A 3 8.03 -31.38 -13.77
CA LYS A 3 7.26 -30.13 -13.86
C LYS A 3 5.88 -30.50 -14.40
N TRP A 4 4.84 -30.25 -13.61
CA TRP A 4 3.48 -30.60 -13.99
C TRP A 4 2.89 -29.56 -14.96
N PRO A 5 2.20 -29.95 -16.03
CA PRO A 5 1.71 -29.05 -17.08
C PRO A 5 0.84 -27.87 -16.64
N TRP A 6 0.16 -27.94 -15.49
CA TRP A 6 -0.66 -26.83 -14.98
C TRP A 6 0.18 -25.59 -14.60
N HIS A 7 1.42 -25.78 -14.09
CA HIS A 7 2.31 -24.65 -13.74
C HIS A 7 2.78 -23.91 -15.00
N ALA A 8 3.11 -24.66 -16.06
CA ALA A 8 3.50 -24.09 -17.35
C ALA A 8 2.35 -23.32 -18.03
N GLN A 9 1.11 -23.78 -17.84
CA GLN A 9 -0.07 -23.13 -18.40
C GLN A 9 -0.42 -21.83 -17.66
N VAL A 10 -0.32 -21.80 -16.33
CA VAL A 10 -0.46 -20.57 -15.52
C VAL A 10 0.66 -19.57 -15.81
N GLU A 11 1.91 -20.04 -15.93
CA GLU A 11 3.04 -19.19 -16.34
C GLU A 11 2.77 -18.55 -17.73
N SER A 12 2.24 -19.31 -18.68
CA SER A 12 1.93 -18.80 -20.03
C SER A 12 0.78 -17.80 -20.07
N SER A 13 -0.27 -17.98 -19.25
CA SER A 13 -1.41 -17.06 -19.20
C SER A 13 -1.04 -15.74 -18.49
N VAL A 14 -0.26 -15.82 -17.42
CA VAL A 14 0.23 -14.63 -16.71
C VAL A 14 1.22 -13.83 -17.58
N ALA A 15 2.08 -14.50 -18.33
CA ALA A 15 2.99 -13.84 -19.26
C ALA A 15 2.26 -13.10 -20.40
N ALA A 16 1.07 -13.59 -20.80
CA ALA A 16 0.27 -13.01 -21.88
C ALA A 16 -0.59 -11.81 -21.49
N LEU A 17 -0.68 -11.47 -20.19
CA LEU A 17 -1.46 -10.32 -19.72
C LEU A 17 -0.97 -9.00 -20.35
N PRO A 18 -1.84 -7.98 -20.48
CA PRO A 18 -1.53 -6.73 -21.19
C PRO A 18 -0.67 -5.77 -20.32
N TRP A 19 0.53 -6.21 -19.92
CA TRP A 19 1.42 -5.52 -18.97
C TRP A 19 1.77 -4.08 -19.36
N GLN A 20 2.06 -3.85 -20.64
CA GLN A 20 2.40 -2.51 -21.14
C GLN A 20 1.20 -1.56 -21.07
N GLN A 21 -0.01 -2.06 -21.33
CA GLN A 21 -1.24 -1.28 -21.16
C GLN A 21 -1.59 -1.09 -19.68
N ALA A 22 -1.24 -2.05 -18.82
CA ALA A 22 -1.45 -1.97 -17.38
C ALA A 22 -0.55 -0.89 -16.74
N LEU A 23 0.70 -0.75 -17.19
CA LEU A 23 1.63 0.30 -16.75
C LEU A 23 1.21 1.72 -17.16
N ALA A 24 0.34 1.87 -18.16
CA ALA A 24 -0.07 3.18 -18.67
C ALA A 24 -1.07 3.91 -17.73
N GLN A 25 -0.72 4.03 -16.45
CA GLN A 25 -1.47 4.74 -15.40
C GLN A 25 -0.57 5.78 -14.71
N PRO A 26 -1.11 6.93 -14.25
CA PRO A 26 -0.31 7.98 -13.62
C PRO A 26 0.61 7.51 -12.50
N ILE A 27 0.15 6.64 -11.60
CA ILE A 27 0.93 6.12 -10.47
C ILE A 27 2.23 5.40 -10.89
N PHE A 28 2.31 4.85 -12.10
CA PHE A 28 3.50 4.18 -12.62
C PHE A 28 4.36 5.08 -13.53
N SER A 29 3.90 6.29 -13.83
CA SER A 29 4.54 7.19 -14.81
C SER A 29 5.90 7.73 -14.37
N LEU A 30 6.17 7.73 -13.06
CA LEU A 30 7.44 8.20 -12.49
C LEU A 30 8.55 7.13 -12.55
N LEU A 31 8.21 5.87 -12.80
CA LEU A 31 9.21 4.80 -12.85
C LEU A 31 10.00 4.85 -14.15
N GLU A 32 11.30 4.55 -14.05
CA GLU A 32 12.18 4.37 -15.21
C GLU A 32 11.88 3.05 -15.95
N GLU A 33 12.36 2.92 -17.19
CA GLU A 33 12.08 1.74 -18.02
C GLU A 33 12.58 0.43 -17.38
N ASP A 34 13.74 0.43 -16.73
CA ASP A 34 14.25 -0.75 -16.03
C ASP A 34 13.36 -1.11 -14.81
N GLU A 35 12.83 -0.09 -14.14
CA GLU A 35 11.88 -0.26 -13.04
C GLU A 35 10.52 -0.78 -13.52
N HIS A 36 10.04 -0.36 -14.69
CA HIS A 36 8.86 -0.94 -15.34
C HIS A 36 9.03 -2.44 -15.58
N GLN A 37 10.16 -2.85 -16.16
CA GLN A 37 10.43 -4.27 -16.42
C GLN A 37 10.56 -5.07 -15.12
N ALA A 38 11.23 -4.52 -14.11
CA ALA A 38 11.34 -5.14 -12.79
C ALA A 38 9.98 -5.28 -12.09
N LEU A 39 9.12 -4.26 -12.17
CA LEU A 39 7.79 -4.26 -11.59
C LEU A 39 6.89 -5.29 -12.28
N ILE A 40 6.93 -5.39 -13.61
CA ILE A 40 6.21 -6.42 -14.37
C ILE A 40 6.66 -7.82 -13.93
N ALA A 41 7.98 -8.07 -13.86
CA ALA A 41 8.50 -9.37 -13.45
C ALA A 41 8.08 -9.73 -12.02
N LEU A 42 8.03 -8.74 -11.11
CA LEU A 42 7.55 -8.92 -9.74
C LEU A 42 6.04 -9.23 -9.70
N ALA A 43 5.23 -8.49 -10.47
CA ALA A 43 3.78 -8.68 -10.58
C ALA A 43 3.40 -10.03 -11.21
N GLN A 44 4.18 -10.52 -12.18
CA GLN A 44 3.99 -11.86 -12.73
C GLN A 44 4.20 -12.94 -11.66
N ARG A 45 5.25 -12.82 -10.85
CA ARG A 45 5.49 -13.72 -9.72
C ARG A 45 4.42 -13.60 -8.64
N PHE A 46 3.93 -12.39 -8.38
CA PHE A 46 2.83 -12.13 -7.47
C PHE A 46 1.58 -12.93 -7.88
N LEU A 47 1.17 -12.85 -9.15
CA LEU A 47 0.00 -13.58 -9.67
C LEU A 47 0.15 -15.11 -9.67
N GLN A 48 1.38 -15.63 -9.60
CA GLN A 48 1.61 -17.06 -9.44
C GLN A 48 1.44 -17.55 -8.00
N GLN A 49 1.57 -16.64 -7.02
CA GLN A 49 1.58 -16.96 -5.59
C GLN A 49 0.32 -16.50 -4.86
N LYS A 50 -0.40 -15.54 -5.44
CA LYS A 50 -1.51 -14.82 -4.81
C LYS A 50 -2.79 -15.07 -5.61
N LYS A 51 -3.89 -15.24 -4.89
CA LYS A 51 -5.21 -15.38 -5.51
C LYS A 51 -6.00 -14.07 -5.39
N MET A 52 -6.45 -13.54 -6.52
CA MET A 52 -7.43 -12.45 -6.56
C MET A 52 -8.83 -13.04 -6.72
N THR A 53 -9.70 -12.77 -5.75
CA THR A 53 -11.06 -13.30 -5.71
C THR A 53 -12.05 -12.14 -5.76
N PRO A 54 -12.59 -11.81 -6.96
CA PRO A 54 -13.67 -10.85 -7.07
C PRO A 54 -14.95 -11.44 -6.47
N LEU A 55 -15.70 -10.60 -5.75
CA LEU A 55 -16.90 -10.97 -5.01
C LEU A 55 -18.14 -10.29 -5.57
N GLN A 56 -19.32 -10.79 -5.18
CA GLN A 56 -20.62 -10.21 -5.52
C GLN A 56 -20.86 -10.00 -7.02
N GLY A 57 -20.33 -10.92 -7.85
CA GLY A 57 -20.50 -10.88 -9.30
C GLY A 57 -19.57 -9.90 -10.02
N LEU A 58 -18.66 -9.20 -9.31
CA LEU A 58 -17.62 -8.38 -9.90
C LEU A 58 -16.82 -9.21 -10.92
N GLN A 59 -16.57 -8.63 -12.09
CA GLN A 59 -15.73 -9.25 -13.12
C GLN A 59 -14.38 -8.54 -13.12
N LEU A 60 -13.32 -9.31 -12.88
CA LEU A 60 -11.94 -8.84 -13.00
C LEU A 60 -11.37 -9.32 -14.33
N ASP A 61 -11.18 -8.39 -15.27
CA ASP A 61 -10.58 -8.71 -16.57
C ASP A 61 -9.05 -8.76 -16.49
N GLU A 62 -8.41 -9.19 -17.57
CA GLU A 62 -6.95 -9.32 -17.66
C GLU A 62 -6.21 -8.02 -17.38
N LEU A 63 -6.74 -6.88 -17.86
CA LEU A 63 -6.13 -5.57 -17.67
C LEU A 63 -6.20 -5.11 -16.21
N ARG A 64 -7.37 -5.24 -15.57
CA ARG A 64 -7.54 -4.91 -14.15
C ARG A 64 -6.72 -5.83 -13.26
N THR A 65 -6.63 -7.12 -13.60
CA THR A 65 -5.78 -8.10 -12.90
C THR A 65 -4.31 -7.68 -12.95
N ALA A 66 -3.80 -7.35 -14.14
CA ALA A 66 -2.42 -6.89 -14.31
C ALA A 66 -2.14 -5.59 -13.54
N ARG A 67 -3.04 -4.60 -13.63
CA ARG A 67 -2.92 -3.32 -12.92
C ARG A 67 -2.88 -3.49 -11.41
N LEU A 68 -3.79 -4.30 -10.86
CA LEU A 68 -3.83 -4.55 -9.43
C LEU A 68 -2.56 -5.25 -8.94
N ALA A 69 -2.02 -6.20 -9.71
CA ALA A 69 -0.76 -6.86 -9.37
C ALA A 69 0.42 -5.88 -9.37
N LEU A 70 0.47 -4.93 -10.31
CA LEU A 70 1.48 -3.87 -10.34
C LEU A 70 1.38 -2.96 -9.10
N LEU A 71 0.17 -2.55 -8.70
CA LEU A 71 -0.05 -1.74 -7.49
C LEU A 71 0.48 -2.43 -6.23
N PHE A 72 0.13 -3.70 -6.02
CA PHE A 72 0.64 -4.48 -4.88
C PHE A 72 2.17 -4.58 -4.85
N CYS A 73 2.80 -4.64 -6.02
CA CYS A 73 4.23 -4.82 -6.15
C CYS A 73 5.02 -3.51 -6.04
N LEU A 74 4.38 -2.35 -6.23
CA LEU A 74 5.06 -1.06 -6.25
C LEU A 74 5.79 -0.74 -4.93
N PRO A 75 5.17 -0.89 -3.73
CA PRO A 75 5.87 -0.62 -2.47
C PRO A 75 7.06 -1.55 -2.24
N VAL A 76 6.95 -2.80 -2.71
CA VAL A 76 7.96 -3.84 -2.49
C VAL A 76 8.92 -4.01 -3.67
N LEU A 77 8.92 -3.10 -4.64
CA LEU A 77 9.74 -3.18 -5.86
C LEU A 77 11.23 -3.40 -5.56
N LYS A 78 11.76 -2.69 -4.55
CA LYS A 78 13.16 -2.77 -4.13
C LYS A 78 13.35 -3.59 -2.85
N LEU A 79 12.27 -4.13 -2.28
CA LEU A 79 12.27 -4.96 -1.08
C LEU A 79 12.24 -6.46 -1.38
N GLY A 80 11.48 -6.85 -2.41
CA GLY A 80 11.24 -8.25 -2.79
C GLY A 80 9.84 -8.74 -2.44
N LEU A 81 9.37 -9.75 -3.18
CA LEU A 81 8.01 -10.29 -3.06
C LEU A 81 7.74 -10.94 -1.70
N GLU A 82 8.78 -11.44 -1.04
CA GLU A 82 8.74 -12.05 0.30
C GLU A 82 8.27 -11.09 1.40
N TRP A 83 8.24 -9.78 1.13
CA TRP A 83 7.64 -8.80 2.03
C TRP A 83 6.12 -8.84 2.05
N LEU A 84 5.51 -9.53 1.09
CA LEU A 84 4.07 -9.75 1.03
C LEU A 84 3.70 -11.17 1.50
N ASP A 85 4.56 -11.93 2.18
CA ASP A 85 4.26 -13.31 2.60
C ASP A 85 3.11 -13.45 3.62
N GLY A 86 2.74 -12.35 4.31
CA GLY A 86 1.67 -12.32 5.32
C GLY A 86 0.23 -12.46 4.79
N PHE A 87 0.01 -12.73 3.50
CA PHE A 87 -1.32 -13.01 2.95
C PHE A 87 -1.26 -13.82 1.65
N HIS A 88 -2.32 -14.59 1.36
CA HIS A 88 -2.38 -15.45 0.17
C HIS A 88 -3.55 -15.10 -0.76
N GLU A 89 -4.58 -14.42 -0.25
CA GLU A 89 -5.80 -14.10 -0.98
C GLU A 89 -6.12 -12.61 -0.87
N ILE A 90 -6.66 -12.06 -1.95
CA ILE A 90 -7.15 -10.69 -2.07
C ILE A 90 -8.63 -10.78 -2.42
N LEU A 91 -9.48 -10.25 -1.56
CA LEU A 91 -10.92 -10.18 -1.76
C LEU A 91 -11.29 -8.82 -2.34
N ILE A 92 -12.02 -8.80 -3.45
CA ILE A 92 -12.34 -7.54 -4.15
C ILE A 92 -13.85 -7.42 -4.25
N TYR A 93 -14.41 -6.45 -3.53
CA TYR A 93 -15.82 -6.10 -3.58
C TYR A 93 -16.10 -5.07 -4.68
N PRO A 94 -17.34 -4.96 -5.18
CA PRO A 94 -17.69 -3.91 -6.15
C PRO A 94 -17.60 -2.50 -5.55
N GLU A 95 -18.09 -2.32 -4.32
CA GLU A 95 -18.24 -1.03 -3.65
C GLU A 95 -17.68 -1.10 -2.22
N PRO A 96 -17.31 0.04 -1.61
CA PRO A 96 -16.98 0.10 -0.19
C PRO A 96 -18.16 -0.41 0.65
N PHE A 97 -17.86 -1.16 1.69
CA PHE A 97 -18.87 -1.56 2.67
C PHE A 97 -18.36 -1.25 4.07
N ASN A 98 -19.20 -0.59 4.86
CA ASN A 98 -18.95 -0.45 6.28
C ASN A 98 -19.18 -1.81 6.92
N VAL A 99 -18.11 -2.46 7.38
CA VAL A 99 -18.23 -3.54 8.34
C VAL A 99 -18.67 -2.89 9.65
N ASN A 100 -19.98 -2.83 9.88
CA ASN A 100 -20.51 -2.62 11.21
C ASN A 100 -20.20 -3.89 12.01
N ASP A 101 -18.98 -3.98 12.56
CA ASP A 101 -18.60 -5.04 13.49
C ASP A 101 -19.39 -4.84 14.78
N HIS A 102 -20.62 -5.36 14.80
CA HIS A 102 -21.34 -5.59 16.04
C HIS A 102 -20.73 -6.83 16.70
N TRP A 103 -19.81 -6.65 17.63
CA TRP A 103 -19.51 -7.68 18.61
C TRP A 103 -20.19 -7.34 19.94
N GLN A 104 -20.88 -8.32 20.50
CA GLN A 104 -21.56 -8.23 21.78
C GLN A 104 -20.72 -9.00 22.81
N ASP A 105 -20.26 -8.32 23.85
CA ASP A 105 -19.45 -8.97 24.89
C ASP A 105 -20.30 -9.88 25.78
N GLU A 106 -19.65 -10.67 26.65
CA GLU A 106 -20.33 -11.56 27.62
C GLU A 106 -21.24 -10.82 28.62
N SER A 107 -21.18 -9.49 28.65
CA SER A 107 -22.04 -8.62 29.47
C SER A 107 -23.19 -7.95 28.70
N GLY A 108 -23.28 -8.19 27.38
CA GLY A 108 -24.35 -7.69 26.53
C GLY A 108 -24.14 -6.27 26.00
N LEU A 109 -22.96 -5.67 26.20
CA LEU A 109 -22.62 -4.34 25.69
C LEU A 109 -22.19 -4.42 24.22
N VAL A 110 -22.77 -3.54 23.40
CA VAL A 110 -22.43 -3.40 21.98
C VAL A 110 -21.44 -2.25 21.84
N HIS A 111 -20.23 -2.54 21.38
CA HIS A 111 -19.22 -1.54 21.08
C HIS A 111 -19.15 -1.28 19.57
N GLN A 112 -19.00 -0.01 19.18
CA GLN A 112 -18.93 0.43 17.79
C GLN A 112 -17.53 0.99 17.54
N ALA A 113 -16.72 0.32 16.72
CA ALA A 113 -15.46 0.84 16.20
C ALA A 113 -15.25 0.32 14.78
N ALA A 114 -14.78 1.20 13.88
CA ALA A 114 -14.14 0.78 12.65
C ALA A 114 -12.90 -0.06 13.04
N ALA A 115 -12.77 -1.24 12.46
CA ALA A 115 -11.90 -2.28 12.97
C ALA A 115 -10.40 -1.92 12.84
N VAL A 116 -9.79 -1.57 13.97
CA VAL A 116 -8.39 -1.94 14.28
C VAL A 116 -8.44 -2.67 15.62
N HIS A 117 -8.69 -3.98 15.58
CA HIS A 117 -8.58 -4.80 16.79
C HIS A 117 -7.11 -5.01 17.14
N ALA A 118 -6.63 -4.19 18.08
CA ALA A 118 -5.50 -4.48 18.93
C ALA A 118 -5.69 -5.86 19.61
N GLY A 119 -4.80 -6.80 19.29
CA GLY A 119 -4.67 -8.07 20.00
C GLY A 119 -5.44 -9.26 19.40
N GLN A 120 -4.73 -10.02 18.56
CA GLN A 120 -4.91 -11.48 18.29
C GLN A 120 -5.66 -12.01 17.06
N SER A 121 -6.12 -11.22 16.08
CA SER A 121 -6.58 -11.78 14.77
C SER A 121 -6.70 -10.61 13.79
N TRP A 122 -6.00 -10.46 12.66
CA TRP A 122 -5.81 -11.36 11.51
C TRP A 122 -4.49 -11.02 10.75
N THR A 123 -3.34 -11.17 11.38
CA THR A 123 -2.04 -10.87 10.76
C THR A 123 -1.76 -11.64 9.46
N GLN A 124 -2.40 -12.81 9.30
CA GLN A 124 -2.32 -13.70 8.13
C GLN A 124 -3.61 -13.70 7.28
N GLY A 125 -4.57 -12.80 7.56
CA GLY A 125 -5.85 -12.71 6.85
C GLY A 125 -5.71 -12.18 5.42
N PRO A 126 -6.74 -12.37 4.57
CA PRO A 126 -6.74 -11.82 3.22
C PRO A 126 -6.64 -10.30 3.24
N VAL A 127 -6.16 -9.71 2.15
CA VAL A 127 -6.31 -8.27 1.91
C VAL A 127 -7.70 -8.05 1.32
N VAL A 128 -8.43 -7.05 1.82
CA VAL A 128 -9.80 -6.75 1.36
C VAL A 128 -9.81 -5.38 0.69
N LEU A 129 -10.33 -5.32 -0.53
CA LEU A 129 -10.38 -4.12 -1.34
C LEU A 129 -11.77 -3.94 -1.94
N ASN A 130 -12.04 -2.77 -2.51
CA ASN A 130 -13.18 -2.56 -3.39
C ASN A 130 -12.78 -1.92 -4.73
N ALA A 131 -13.58 -2.15 -5.77
CA ALA A 131 -13.24 -1.78 -7.13
C ALA A 131 -13.31 -0.27 -7.41
N LEU A 132 -14.15 0.48 -6.67
CA LEU A 132 -14.22 1.94 -6.80
C LEU A 132 -12.92 2.58 -6.32
N ASP A 133 -12.48 2.25 -5.11
CA ASP A 133 -11.28 2.83 -4.52
C ASP A 133 -9.99 2.37 -5.23
N ILE A 134 -9.97 1.16 -5.78
CA ILE A 134 -8.87 0.71 -6.65
C ILE A 134 -8.76 1.62 -7.89
N GLN A 135 -9.88 2.10 -8.44
CA GLN A 135 -9.85 2.95 -9.64
C GLN A 135 -9.20 4.30 -9.35
N ASP A 136 -9.44 4.86 -8.17
CA ASP A 136 -8.86 6.13 -7.72
C ASP A 136 -7.37 5.97 -7.35
N SER A 137 -6.94 4.75 -7.01
CA SER A 137 -5.55 4.40 -6.69
C SER A 137 -4.59 4.41 -7.89
N PHE A 138 -5.07 4.70 -9.11
CA PHE A 138 -4.22 4.80 -10.30
C PHE A 138 -3.70 6.21 -10.58
N ASP A 139 -4.25 7.23 -9.92
CA ASP A 139 -3.85 8.62 -10.08
C ASP A 139 -2.69 9.02 -9.16
N LEU A 140 -2.20 10.25 -9.32
CA LEU A 140 -1.21 10.89 -8.44
C LEU A 140 -1.92 11.88 -7.51
N SER A 141 -2.85 11.37 -6.71
CA SER A 141 -3.81 12.18 -5.93
C SER A 141 -3.48 12.30 -4.44
N GLY A 142 -2.53 11.51 -3.92
CA GLY A 142 -2.30 11.32 -2.48
C GLY A 142 -3.03 10.12 -1.90
N TYR A 143 -4.02 9.56 -2.61
CA TYR A 143 -4.81 8.39 -2.20
C TYR A 143 -4.40 7.13 -2.97
N ASN A 144 -4.23 6.02 -2.26
CA ASN A 144 -3.96 4.70 -2.83
C ASN A 144 -4.30 3.55 -1.86
N LEU A 145 -5.53 3.03 -1.95
CA LEU A 145 -6.00 1.93 -1.09
C LEU A 145 -5.09 0.70 -1.12
N VAL A 146 -4.52 0.34 -2.27
CA VAL A 146 -3.68 -0.86 -2.37
C VAL A 146 -2.36 -0.67 -1.62
N ILE A 147 -1.76 0.51 -1.73
CA ILE A 147 -0.53 0.85 -1.00
C ILE A 147 -0.80 0.93 0.51
N HIS A 148 -1.96 1.49 0.89
CA HIS A 148 -2.42 1.54 2.27
C HIS A 148 -2.46 0.13 2.91
N GLU A 149 -3.18 -0.80 2.29
CA GLU A 149 -3.27 -2.19 2.76
C GLU A 149 -1.91 -2.90 2.76
N VAL A 150 -1.06 -2.63 1.76
CA VAL A 150 0.30 -3.16 1.73
C VAL A 150 1.12 -2.62 2.90
N ALA A 151 1.01 -1.33 3.23
CA ALA A 151 1.72 -0.74 4.35
C ALA A 151 1.35 -1.42 5.67
N HIS A 152 0.06 -1.70 5.94
CA HIS A 152 -0.32 -2.49 7.10
C HIS A 152 0.29 -3.90 7.14
N LYS A 153 0.40 -4.57 5.98
CA LYS A 153 1.08 -5.88 5.90
C LYS A 153 2.58 -5.76 6.17
N LEU A 154 3.22 -4.67 5.76
CA LEU A 154 4.63 -4.39 6.03
C LEU A 154 4.90 -4.05 7.50
N ASP A 155 3.99 -3.30 8.13
CA ASP A 155 4.03 -2.95 9.56
C ASP A 155 3.87 -4.19 10.45
N ALA A 156 2.88 -5.05 10.13
CA ALA A 156 2.66 -6.29 10.87
C ALA A 156 3.75 -7.36 10.64
N ARG A 157 4.66 -7.17 9.68
CA ARG A 157 5.63 -8.20 9.30
C ARG A 157 6.68 -8.38 10.39
N GLY A 158 6.81 -9.62 10.89
CA GLY A 158 7.79 -10.01 11.90
C GLY A 158 7.35 -9.74 13.34
N SER A 159 6.56 -8.69 13.59
CA SER A 159 5.97 -8.35 14.89
C SER A 159 4.63 -9.05 15.13
N GLY A 160 3.82 -9.24 14.08
CA GLY A 160 2.45 -9.72 14.18
C GLY A 160 1.47 -8.69 14.76
N TYR A 161 1.79 -7.40 14.74
CA TYR A 161 0.86 -6.32 15.07
C TYR A 161 1.26 -5.04 14.35
N THR A 162 0.28 -4.17 14.08
CA THR A 162 0.51 -2.87 13.46
C THR A 162 0.82 -1.83 14.52
N SER A 163 1.87 -1.05 14.32
CA SER A 163 2.35 0.00 15.23
C SER A 163 2.74 1.28 14.53
N GLY A 164 2.69 1.31 13.20
CA GLY A 164 3.25 2.37 12.36
C GLY A 164 4.76 2.26 12.16
N ILE A 165 5.39 1.18 12.62
CA ILE A 165 6.85 0.98 12.55
C ILE A 165 7.12 -0.36 11.87
N PRO A 166 7.44 -0.36 10.56
CA PRO A 166 7.73 -1.60 9.86
C PRO A 166 9.05 -2.23 10.32
N ALA A 167 9.37 -3.41 9.80
CA ALA A 167 10.58 -4.15 10.16
C ALA A 167 11.89 -3.40 9.79
N ILE A 168 12.34 -2.52 10.68
CA ILE A 168 13.57 -1.70 10.57
C ILE A 168 14.60 -2.10 11.64
N ALA A 169 15.82 -1.55 11.55
CA ALA A 169 16.85 -1.82 12.55
C ALA A 169 16.48 -1.17 13.90
N LEU A 170 16.68 -1.89 15.00
CA LEU A 170 16.30 -1.45 16.36
C LEU A 170 16.85 -0.08 16.76
N ARG A 171 18.02 0.31 16.23
CA ARG A 171 18.62 1.63 16.50
C ARG A 171 17.84 2.79 15.89
N ASP A 172 17.04 2.54 14.85
CA ASP A 172 16.34 3.55 14.07
C ASP A 172 14.88 3.71 14.58
N VAL A 173 14.34 2.71 15.29
CA VAL A 173 12.96 2.67 15.85
C VAL A 173 12.58 3.91 16.65
N ALA A 174 13.43 4.33 17.60
CA ALA A 174 13.10 5.46 18.47
C ALA A 174 13.03 6.79 17.70
N THR A 175 13.81 6.93 16.61
CA THR A 175 13.77 8.13 15.77
C THR A 175 12.55 8.10 14.86
N TRP A 176 12.25 6.94 14.28
CA TRP A 176 11.04 6.73 13.48
C TRP A 176 9.77 7.05 14.28
N GLU A 177 9.62 6.45 15.46
CA GLU A 177 8.44 6.64 16.32
C GLU A 177 8.24 8.11 16.69
N LYS A 178 9.33 8.79 17.08
CA LYS A 178 9.30 10.20 17.41
C LYS A 178 8.83 11.06 16.23
N ASP A 179 9.39 10.84 15.04
CA ASP A 179 9.07 11.65 13.86
C ASP A 179 7.66 11.34 13.32
N LEU A 180 7.19 10.10 13.48
CA LEU A 180 5.82 9.68 13.15
C LEU A 180 4.80 10.35 14.08
N LEU A 181 5.00 10.29 15.39
CA LEU A 181 4.14 10.96 16.37
C LEU A 181 4.13 12.47 16.17
N HIS A 182 5.28 13.06 15.83
CA HIS A 182 5.34 14.48 15.49
C HIS A 182 4.54 14.82 14.23
N ALA A 183 4.59 13.97 13.19
CA ALA A 183 3.76 14.15 12.00
C ALA A 183 2.26 14.10 12.35
N MET A 184 1.83 13.13 13.18
CA MET A 184 0.45 13.03 13.65
C MET A 184 -0.02 14.31 14.35
N GLU A 185 0.75 14.83 15.31
CA GLU A 185 0.44 16.08 16.01
C GLU A 185 0.31 17.29 15.06
N GLN A 186 1.17 17.34 14.02
CA GLN A 186 1.13 18.41 13.02
C GLN A 186 -0.09 18.29 12.08
N ILE A 187 -0.52 17.07 11.73
CA ILE A 187 -1.74 16.82 10.95
C ILE A 187 -2.96 17.25 11.76
N GLU A 188 -3.07 16.80 13.01
CA GLU A 188 -4.17 17.19 13.92
C GLU A 188 -4.25 18.72 14.08
N SER A 189 -3.11 19.37 14.34
CA SER A 189 -3.03 20.83 14.48
C SER A 189 -3.44 21.58 13.21
N GLU A 190 -3.17 21.03 12.03
CA GLU A 190 -3.58 21.61 10.75
C GLU A 190 -5.09 21.49 10.56
N VAL A 191 -5.64 20.30 10.83
CA VAL A 191 -7.08 20.04 10.77
C VAL A 191 -7.85 20.99 11.69
N ASP A 192 -7.37 21.21 12.92
CA ASP A 192 -7.97 22.18 13.85
C ASP A 192 -7.95 23.62 13.32
N LEU A 193 -6.94 23.97 12.52
CA LEU A 193 -6.75 25.33 12.00
C LEU A 193 -7.56 25.60 10.74
N VAL A 194 -7.56 24.67 9.78
CA VAL A 194 -8.14 24.88 8.43
C VAL A 194 -9.37 24.03 8.15
N GLY A 195 -9.67 23.05 9.00
CA GLY A 195 -10.72 22.05 8.81
C GLY A 195 -10.28 20.87 7.95
N GLU A 196 -10.93 19.72 8.14
CA GLU A 196 -10.60 18.44 7.46
C GLU A 196 -10.48 18.55 5.94
N GLN A 197 -11.42 19.25 5.28
CA GLN A 197 -11.47 19.37 3.82
C GLN A 197 -10.33 20.19 3.20
N ALA A 198 -9.65 21.00 4.01
CA ALA A 198 -8.58 21.89 3.56
C ALA A 198 -7.20 21.44 4.07
N ALA A 199 -7.12 20.36 4.84
CA ALA A 199 -5.87 19.81 5.32
C ALA A 199 -5.02 19.25 4.17
N THR A 200 -3.70 19.42 4.25
CA THR A 200 -2.76 18.97 3.22
C THR A 200 -2.66 17.45 3.13
N ILE A 201 -2.73 16.77 4.27
CA ILE A 201 -2.71 15.31 4.39
C ILE A 201 -4.07 14.86 4.93
N ASP A 202 -4.50 13.66 4.53
CA ASP A 202 -5.74 13.08 5.00
C ASP A 202 -5.77 13.05 6.55
N PRO A 203 -6.78 13.67 7.19
CA PRO A 203 -6.94 13.69 8.64
C PRO A 203 -6.95 12.30 9.29
N TYR A 204 -7.34 11.27 8.54
CA TYR A 204 -7.34 9.88 9.01
C TYR A 204 -5.95 9.42 9.48
N ALA A 205 -4.87 10.00 8.95
CA ALA A 205 -3.50 9.74 9.38
C ALA A 205 -3.22 10.13 10.84
N ALA A 206 -4.03 10.99 11.46
CA ALA A 206 -3.88 11.36 12.86
C ALA A 206 -4.64 10.42 13.82
N SER A 207 -5.40 9.44 13.31
CA SER A 207 -6.24 8.56 14.13
C SER A 207 -5.42 7.59 14.99
N ASP A 208 -4.42 6.93 14.40
CA ASP A 208 -3.41 6.14 15.10
C ASP A 208 -2.11 6.03 14.28
N ALA A 209 -1.06 5.49 14.90
CA ALA A 209 0.27 5.43 14.29
C ALA A 209 0.36 4.47 13.10
N ALA A 210 -0.39 3.35 13.11
CA ALA A 210 -0.43 2.42 11.99
C ALA A 210 -1.09 3.06 10.76
N GLU A 211 -2.18 3.80 10.99
CA GLU A 211 -2.87 4.58 9.96
C GLU A 211 -2.00 5.73 9.44
N CYS A 212 -1.27 6.40 10.33
CA CYS A 212 -0.30 7.42 9.92
C CYS A 212 0.74 6.83 8.97
N PHE A 213 1.33 5.68 9.28
CA PHE A 213 2.29 5.02 8.40
C PHE A 213 1.67 4.61 7.05
N ALA A 214 0.44 4.09 7.06
CA ALA A 214 -0.26 3.68 5.85
C ALA A 214 -0.55 4.89 4.95
N VAL A 215 -1.18 5.94 5.48
CA VAL A 215 -1.48 7.17 4.73
C VAL A 215 -0.19 7.83 4.24
N LEU A 216 0.82 8.01 5.08
CA LEU A 216 2.08 8.60 4.60
C LEU A 216 2.77 7.73 3.53
N SER A 217 2.55 6.41 3.53
CA SER A 217 3.00 5.54 2.43
C SER A 217 2.23 5.79 1.13
N GLU A 218 0.92 6.06 1.19
CA GLU A 218 0.15 6.48 0.01
C GLU A 218 0.72 7.75 -0.61
N TYR A 219 0.94 8.78 0.21
CA TYR A 219 1.52 10.05 -0.23
C TYR A 219 2.95 9.87 -0.74
N PHE A 220 3.75 9.00 -0.12
CA PHE A 220 5.11 8.72 -0.58
C PHE A 220 5.15 8.25 -2.03
N PHE A 221 4.19 7.43 -2.47
CA PHE A 221 4.15 6.93 -3.85
C PHE A 221 3.30 7.79 -4.79
N SER A 222 2.25 8.46 -4.31
CA SER A 222 1.26 9.14 -5.17
C SER A 222 1.33 10.67 -5.13
N ALA A 223 1.89 11.28 -4.08
CA ALA A 223 2.07 12.73 -3.94
C ALA A 223 3.35 13.06 -3.13
N PRO A 224 4.54 12.64 -3.60
CA PRO A 224 5.78 12.69 -2.80
C PRO A 224 6.24 14.10 -2.47
N ASP A 225 5.88 15.09 -3.30
CA ASP A 225 6.19 16.50 -3.08
C ASP A 225 5.44 17.06 -1.87
N LEU A 226 4.17 16.72 -1.68
CA LEU A 226 3.40 17.12 -0.49
C LEU A 226 4.04 16.55 0.77
N LEU A 227 4.34 15.25 0.76
CA LEU A 227 4.97 14.57 1.89
C LEU A 227 6.35 15.15 2.23
N ALA A 228 7.23 15.30 1.23
CA ALA A 228 8.58 15.79 1.47
C ALA A 228 8.61 17.25 1.94
N ASN A 229 7.70 18.10 1.44
CA ASN A 229 7.60 19.48 1.88
C ASN A 229 7.06 19.59 3.31
N ARG A 230 6.06 18.77 3.67
CA ARG A 230 5.40 18.84 4.98
C ARG A 230 6.18 18.10 6.07
N PHE A 231 6.64 16.89 5.77
CA PHE A 231 7.29 15.96 6.71
C PHE A 231 8.60 15.40 6.13
N PRO A 232 9.64 16.23 5.95
CA PRO A 232 10.91 15.81 5.34
C PRO A 232 11.62 14.68 6.12
N ALA A 233 11.46 14.64 7.45
CA ALA A 233 12.00 13.55 8.26
C ALA A 233 11.31 12.20 7.96
N MET A 234 9.97 12.20 7.88
CA MET A 234 9.21 11.01 7.51
C MET A 234 9.45 10.59 6.06
N TYR A 235 9.58 11.53 5.13
CA TYR A 235 9.98 11.21 3.76
C TYR A 235 11.32 10.47 3.72
N HIS A 236 12.31 10.92 4.50
CA HIS A 236 13.60 10.26 4.57
C HIS A 236 13.53 8.84 5.17
N HIS A 237 12.74 8.66 6.25
CA HIS A 237 12.47 7.35 6.83
C HIS A 237 11.86 6.39 5.81
N LEU A 238 10.84 6.84 5.07
CA LEU A 238 10.16 6.05 4.05
C LEU A 238 11.07 5.75 2.85
N GLN A 239 11.91 6.70 2.43
CA GLN A 239 12.94 6.48 1.42
C GLN A 239 13.94 5.39 1.84
N GLN A 240 14.43 5.45 3.08
CA GLN A 240 15.34 4.44 3.63
C GLN A 240 14.68 3.08 3.73
N PHE A 241 13.42 3.03 4.17
CA PHE A 241 12.66 1.80 4.32
C PHE A 241 12.34 1.16 2.97
N TYR A 242 11.67 1.88 2.06
CA TYR A 242 11.24 1.35 0.76
C TYR A 242 12.38 1.20 -0.25
N HIS A 243 13.55 1.79 0.01
CA HIS A 243 14.68 1.87 -0.92
C HIS A 243 14.32 2.50 -2.27
N GLN A 244 13.39 3.46 -2.25
CA GLN A 244 12.90 4.18 -3.43
C GLN A 244 12.91 5.69 -3.17
N ASP A 245 12.95 6.50 -4.22
CA ASP A 245 12.89 7.96 -4.13
C ASP A 245 11.92 8.54 -5.18
N PRO A 246 10.60 8.50 -4.91
CA PRO A 246 9.59 9.00 -5.85
C PRO A 246 9.70 10.50 -6.14
N LEU A 247 10.17 11.32 -5.19
CA LEU A 247 10.40 12.75 -5.41
C LEU A 247 11.53 13.01 -6.41
N ALA A 248 12.63 12.26 -6.32
CA ALA A 248 13.73 12.38 -7.27
C ALA A 248 13.30 12.02 -8.71
N ARG A 249 12.36 11.06 -8.84
CA ARG A 249 11.74 10.69 -10.13
C ARG A 249 10.80 11.78 -10.66
N LEU A 250 10.07 12.47 -9.78
CA LEU A 250 9.19 13.58 -10.14
C LEU A 250 9.96 14.81 -10.63
N ASN A 251 11.13 15.08 -10.04
CA ASN A 251 11.99 16.20 -10.37
C ASN A 251 13.39 15.72 -10.81
N PRO A 252 13.51 15.09 -12.00
CA PRO A 252 14.79 14.58 -12.45
C PRO A 252 15.80 15.74 -12.58
N ALA A 253 16.96 15.61 -11.94
CA ALA A 253 18.04 16.57 -12.11
C ALA A 253 18.38 16.65 -13.61
N PRO A 254 18.64 17.86 -14.16
CA PRO A 254 19.08 17.97 -15.54
C PRO A 254 20.38 17.15 -15.71
N PRO A 255 20.54 16.42 -16.84
CA PRO A 255 21.74 15.63 -17.05
C PRO A 255 22.97 16.54 -16.95
N GLU A 256 23.92 16.18 -16.09
CA GLU A 256 25.20 16.90 -16.01
C GLU A 256 25.82 16.90 -17.42
N SER A 257 26.00 18.10 -17.97
CA SER A 257 26.63 18.29 -19.27
C SER A 257 28.07 17.77 -19.20
N ALA A 258 28.34 16.69 -19.94
CA ALA A 258 29.67 16.13 -20.14
C ALA A 258 30.62 17.08 -20.89
#